data_AF-A0A955U3P3-F1
#
_entry.id   AF-A0A955U3P3-F1
#
_cell.length_a   1.000
_cell.length_b   1.000
_cell.length_c   1.000
_cell.angle_alpha   90.00
_cell.angle_beta   90.00
_cell.angle_gamma   90.00
#
_symmetry.space_group_name_H-M   'P 1'
#
loop_
_entity.id
_entity.type
_entity.pdbx_description
1 polymer ?
#
loop_
_entity_poly.entity_id
_entity_poly.type
_entity_poly.pdbx_seq_one_letter_code
_entity_poly.pdbx_strand_id
1 'polypeptide(L)'
;LAMLRLREAHKAPPLNRHGYGDRDVLERIDIDTLRAAWRARQDELARLRRFHRQRLYPSLQVVRDLLATRADGDLLADEALQHALADLRRIDDQLLQSAERIVHAHESASKPWTANDLVRRLTDRAHEVLRSARAVAITGGHVAVLLNRLQFFGVDQILRELHERGTPILAWSAGSMVLTERIVLYYDDPPDGAGHPELLDRGFGLSKGVVMLPHASKRLRLDDKRRVGLLATRFAPAVCIGLENGAWLCRDGDRFTNGGAPGTAVRLFPDGNVERLPQEES
;
A
#
# COMPACT_ATOMS: atom_id res chain seq x y z
N LEU A 1 17.33 -9.83 5.51
CA LEU A 1 17.38 -10.62 6.76
C LEU A 1 15.95 -11.09 7.08
N ALA A 2 15.79 -12.39 7.37
CA ALA A 2 14.66 -13.10 7.98
C ALA A 2 13.20 -12.82 7.53
N MET A 3 12.59 -13.84 6.92
CA MET A 3 11.15 -14.03 6.76
C MET A 3 10.59 -14.60 8.08
N LEU A 4 9.54 -13.99 8.65
CA LEU A 4 8.77 -14.54 9.75
C LEU A 4 7.31 -14.73 9.29
N ARG A 5 6.91 -15.99 9.11
CA ARG A 5 5.51 -16.40 8.90
C ARG A 5 4.82 -16.34 10.27
N LEU A 6 4.08 -15.27 10.55
CA LEU A 6 3.18 -15.21 11.71
C LEU A 6 1.78 -15.65 11.26
N ARG A 7 1.43 -16.90 11.58
CA ARG A 7 0.02 -17.27 11.78
C ARG A 7 -0.43 -16.57 13.06
N GLU A 8 -0.86 -15.32 12.96
CA GLU A 8 -1.55 -14.64 14.05
C GLU A 8 -2.96 -14.30 13.59
N ALA A 9 -3.94 -14.94 14.21
CA ALA A 9 -5.30 -14.42 14.25
C ALA A 9 -5.21 -12.92 14.58
N HIS A 10 -5.82 -12.07 13.75
CA HIS A 10 -5.83 -10.62 13.93
C HIS A 10 -6.33 -10.26 15.34
N LYS A 11 -5.41 -10.19 16.31
CA LYS A 11 -5.66 -9.60 17.61
C LYS A 11 -5.44 -8.11 17.48
N ALA A 12 -6.35 -7.35 18.10
CA ALA A 12 -6.20 -5.90 18.28
C ALA A 12 -4.79 -5.58 18.79
N PRO A 13 -4.21 -4.42 18.43
CA PRO A 13 -2.83 -4.10 18.71
C PRO A 13 -2.49 -4.33 20.20
N PRO A 14 -1.36 -4.98 20.52
CA PRO A 14 -0.91 -5.09 21.88
C PRO A 14 -0.46 -3.69 22.32
N LEU A 15 -1.30 -3.00 23.10
CA LEU A 15 -0.80 -1.99 24.02
C LEU A 15 0.15 -2.71 24.98
N ASN A 16 1.46 -2.51 24.74
CA ASN A 16 2.60 -2.80 25.60
C ASN A 16 2.65 -4.18 26.28
N ARG A 17 3.57 -5.04 25.80
CA ARG A 17 4.03 -6.21 26.57
C ARG A 17 5.12 -5.88 27.58
N HIS A 18 5.67 -4.66 27.59
CA HIS A 18 6.67 -4.22 28.56
C HIS A 18 6.16 -2.97 29.27
N GLY A 19 5.92 -3.13 30.57
CA GLY A 19 5.34 -2.11 31.43
C GLY A 19 6.24 -0.91 31.59
N TYR A 20 5.63 0.27 31.53
CA TYR A 20 5.76 1.39 32.46
C TYR A 20 4.71 2.41 31.98
N GLY A 21 3.60 2.48 32.71
CA GLY A 21 2.44 3.31 32.36
C GLY A 21 1.27 2.85 33.20
N ASP A 22 0.97 3.62 34.24
CA ASP A 22 -0.04 3.36 35.25
C ASP A 22 -1.36 2.88 34.63
N ARG A 23 -1.83 1.69 35.05
CA ARG A 23 -3.11 1.12 34.63
C ARG A 23 -4.30 1.97 35.08
N ASP A 24 -4.09 2.87 36.04
CA ASP A 24 -5.14 3.61 36.74
C ASP A 24 -5.57 4.90 36.01
N VAL A 25 -4.93 5.28 34.90
CA VAL A 25 -5.31 6.48 34.09
C VAL A 25 -6.35 6.14 33.00
N LEU A 26 -6.85 4.90 32.95
CA LEU A 26 -7.74 4.41 31.89
C LEU A 26 -9.25 4.49 32.22
N GLU A 27 -9.63 5.23 33.26
CA GLU A 27 -11.04 5.25 33.69
C GLU A 27 -11.97 6.15 32.85
N ARG A 28 -13.14 5.56 32.55
CA ARG A 28 -14.44 6.12 32.10
C ARG A 28 -14.77 6.23 30.61
N ILE A 29 -13.96 5.63 29.74
CA ILE A 29 -14.52 4.91 28.58
C ILE A 29 -13.88 3.53 28.59
N ASP A 30 -14.69 2.48 28.72
CA ASP A 30 -14.19 1.13 28.77
C ASP A 30 -13.39 0.84 27.48
N ILE A 31 -12.10 0.54 27.64
CA ILE A 31 -11.19 0.14 26.57
C ILE A 31 -11.84 -0.93 25.69
N ASP A 32 -12.68 -1.79 26.26
CA ASP A 32 -13.38 -2.82 25.52
C ASP A 32 -14.48 -2.28 24.59
N THR A 33 -15.21 -1.24 24.99
CA THR A 33 -16.19 -0.56 24.12
C THR A 33 -15.49 0.16 22.97
N LEU A 34 -14.37 0.83 23.27
CA LEU A 34 -13.52 1.47 22.27
C LEU A 34 -12.94 0.44 21.29
N ARG A 35 -12.41 -0.66 21.82
CA ARG A 35 -11.86 -1.77 21.05
C ARG A 35 -12.93 -2.43 20.18
N ALA A 36 -14.16 -2.55 20.67
CA ALA A 36 -15.28 -3.06 19.90
C ALA A 36 -15.62 -2.16 18.70
N ALA A 37 -15.69 -0.83 18.90
CA ALA A 37 -15.92 0.12 17.81
C ALA A 37 -14.82 0.06 16.73
N TRP A 38 -13.54 0.02 17.15
CA TRP A 38 -12.43 -0.11 16.20
C TRP A 38 -12.46 -1.46 15.46
N ARG A 39 -12.76 -2.56 16.18
CA ARG A 39 -12.90 -3.89 15.60
C ARG A 39 -14.01 -3.93 14.55
N ALA A 40 -15.18 -3.35 14.83
CA ALA A 40 -16.29 -3.33 13.87
C ALA A 40 -15.88 -2.73 12.51
N ARG A 41 -15.16 -1.60 12.52
CA ARG A 41 -14.60 -1.01 11.30
C ARG A 41 -13.60 -1.93 10.60
N GLN A 42 -12.71 -2.58 11.36
CA GLN A 42 -11.73 -3.51 10.78
C GLN A 42 -12.39 -4.75 10.17
N ASP A 43 -13.44 -5.27 10.79
CA ASP A 43 -14.19 -6.43 10.34
C ASP A 43 -14.93 -6.12 9.03
N GLU A 44 -15.52 -4.92 8.92
CA GLU A 44 -16.19 -4.47 7.71
C GLU A 44 -15.19 -4.28 6.54
N LEU A 45 -14.04 -3.65 6.80
CA LEU A 45 -12.97 -3.55 5.81
C LEU A 45 -12.43 -4.93 5.40
N ALA A 46 -12.33 -5.88 6.33
CA ALA A 46 -11.91 -7.25 6.02
C ALA A 46 -12.95 -7.99 5.16
N ARG A 47 -14.24 -7.76 5.41
CA ARG A 47 -15.34 -8.29 4.59
C ARG A 47 -15.33 -7.67 3.19
N LEU A 48 -15.12 -6.36 3.08
CA LEU A 48 -14.97 -5.67 1.80
C LEU A 48 -13.83 -6.27 0.96
N ARG A 49 -12.64 -6.44 1.55
CA ARG A 49 -11.49 -7.07 0.87
C ARG A 49 -11.77 -8.51 0.41
N ARG A 50 -12.58 -9.27 1.17
CA ARG A 50 -13.00 -10.61 0.76
C ARG A 50 -13.89 -10.58 -0.48
N PHE A 51 -14.86 -9.67 -0.52
CA PHE A 51 -15.74 -9.50 -1.68
C PHE A 51 -14.99 -8.96 -2.89
N HIS A 52 -14.02 -8.06 -2.68
CA HIS A 52 -13.12 -7.61 -3.74
C HIS A 52 -12.35 -8.78 -4.36
N ARG A 53 -11.71 -9.65 -3.57
CA ARG A 53 -11.03 -10.85 -4.09
C ARG A 53 -11.95 -11.78 -4.88
N GLN A 54 -13.18 -12.02 -4.39
CA GLN A 54 -14.16 -12.87 -5.07
C GLN A 54 -14.51 -12.36 -6.47
N ARG A 55 -14.45 -11.04 -6.70
CA ARG A 55 -14.67 -10.42 -8.01
C ARG A 55 -13.38 -10.33 -8.81
N LEU A 56 -12.29 -9.94 -8.16
CA LEU A 56 -11.01 -9.69 -8.79
C LEU A 56 -10.42 -10.96 -9.42
N TYR A 57 -10.44 -12.09 -8.72
CA TYR A 57 -9.72 -13.28 -9.19
C TYR A 57 -10.32 -13.86 -10.48
N PRO A 58 -11.65 -14.06 -10.59
CA PRO A 58 -12.24 -14.49 -11.85
C PRO A 58 -12.01 -13.47 -12.98
N SER A 59 -12.11 -12.16 -12.70
CA SER A 59 -11.83 -11.13 -13.72
C SER A 59 -10.38 -11.12 -14.19
N LEU A 60 -9.42 -11.38 -13.29
CA LEU A 60 -8.02 -11.56 -13.67
C LEU A 60 -7.83 -12.81 -14.54
N GLN A 61 -8.58 -13.88 -14.27
CA GLN A 61 -8.54 -15.09 -15.08
C GLN A 61 -9.06 -14.82 -16.50
N VAL A 62 -10.18 -14.11 -16.66
CA VAL A 62 -10.70 -13.70 -17.97
C VAL A 62 -9.64 -12.95 -18.78
N VAL A 63 -8.95 -11.99 -18.17
CA VAL A 63 -7.89 -11.23 -18.85
C VAL A 63 -6.72 -12.15 -19.26
N ARG A 64 -6.32 -13.09 -18.40
CA ARG A 64 -5.26 -14.05 -18.72
C ARG A 64 -5.66 -14.98 -19.86
N ASP A 65 -6.90 -15.44 -19.89
CA ASP A 65 -7.42 -16.32 -20.94
C ASP A 65 -7.46 -15.58 -22.29
N LEU A 66 -7.96 -14.33 -22.31
CA LEU A 66 -7.95 -13.48 -23.50
C LEU A 66 -6.51 -13.23 -24.01
N LEU A 67 -5.57 -12.93 -23.12
CA LEU A 67 -4.16 -12.77 -23.47
C LEU A 67 -3.52 -14.06 -24.02
N ALA A 68 -4.01 -15.22 -23.60
CA ALA A 68 -3.48 -16.51 -24.03
C ALA A 68 -4.04 -16.97 -25.39
N THR A 69 -5.27 -16.59 -25.73
CA THR A 69 -5.95 -17.01 -26.97
C THR A 69 -5.89 -15.97 -28.09
N ARG A 70 -5.56 -14.71 -27.78
CA ARG A 70 -5.39 -13.63 -28.74
C ARG A 70 -4.35 -13.98 -29.82
N ALA A 71 -4.71 -13.76 -31.07
CA ALA A 71 -3.78 -13.72 -32.20
C ALA A 71 -3.32 -12.29 -32.49
N ASP A 72 -2.16 -12.14 -33.12
CA ASP A 72 -1.65 -10.82 -33.52
C ASP A 72 -2.60 -10.18 -34.55
N GLY A 73 -2.99 -8.92 -34.30
CA GLY A 73 -3.93 -8.18 -35.16
C GLY A 73 -5.40 -8.55 -34.97
N ASP A 74 -5.76 -9.39 -33.99
CA ASP A 74 -7.15 -9.69 -33.66
C ASP A 74 -7.82 -8.51 -32.93
N LEU A 75 -8.50 -7.67 -33.71
CA LEU A 75 -9.18 -6.47 -33.22
C LEU A 75 -10.30 -6.79 -32.21
N LEU A 76 -10.99 -7.92 -32.35
CA LEU A 76 -12.07 -8.31 -31.44
C LEU A 76 -11.50 -8.77 -30.09
N ALA A 77 -10.40 -9.54 -30.11
CA ALA A 77 -9.69 -9.91 -28.89
C ALA A 77 -9.10 -8.67 -28.19
N ASP A 78 -8.59 -7.71 -28.95
CA ASP A 78 -8.05 -6.45 -28.42
C ASP A 78 -9.12 -5.60 -27.73
N GLU A 79 -10.30 -5.46 -28.35
CA GLU A 79 -11.44 -4.76 -27.75
C GLU A 79 -11.94 -5.48 -26.48
N ALA A 80 -12.08 -6.81 -26.53
CA ALA A 80 -12.49 -7.61 -25.38
C ALA A 80 -11.49 -7.48 -24.21
N LEU A 81 -10.19 -7.47 -24.51
CA LEU A 81 -9.13 -7.28 -23.52
C LEU A 81 -9.19 -5.88 -22.89
N GLN A 82 -9.42 -4.84 -23.68
CA GLN A 82 -9.60 -3.47 -23.18
C GLN A 82 -10.78 -3.37 -22.21
N HIS A 83 -11.93 -3.96 -22.57
CA HIS A 83 -13.10 -4.00 -21.68
C HIS A 83 -12.81 -4.77 -20.38
N ALA A 84 -12.17 -5.95 -20.47
CA ALA A 84 -11.84 -6.75 -19.30
C ALA A 84 -10.83 -6.03 -18.36
N LEU A 85 -9.86 -5.29 -18.91
CA LEU A 85 -8.95 -4.44 -18.14
C LEU A 85 -9.67 -3.25 -17.49
N ALA A 86 -10.61 -2.62 -18.19
CA ALA A 86 -11.43 -1.55 -17.63
C ALA A 86 -12.28 -2.06 -16.46
N ASP A 87 -12.83 -3.27 -16.56
CA ASP A 87 -13.56 -3.92 -15.47
C ASP A 87 -12.68 -4.20 -14.25
N LEU A 88 -11.43 -4.64 -14.44
CA LEU A 88 -10.48 -4.80 -13.34
C LEU A 88 -10.23 -3.48 -12.61
N ARG A 89 -9.96 -2.40 -13.35
CA ARG A 89 -9.75 -1.07 -12.75
C ARG A 89 -11.00 -0.58 -12.01
N ARG A 90 -12.18 -0.80 -12.58
CA ARG A 90 -13.46 -0.49 -11.93
C ARG A 90 -13.69 -1.27 -10.64
N ILE A 91 -13.31 -2.55 -10.58
CA ILE A 91 -13.35 -3.36 -9.35
C ILE A 91 -12.44 -2.75 -8.27
N ASP A 92 -11.24 -2.32 -8.65
CA ASP A 92 -10.28 -1.68 -7.75
C ASP A 92 -10.77 -0.31 -7.26
N ASP A 93 -11.31 0.54 -8.14
CA ASP A 93 -11.84 1.85 -7.75
C ASP A 93 -13.04 1.72 -6.81
N GLN A 94 -13.91 0.73 -7.04
CA GLN A 94 -15.02 0.42 -6.15
C GLN A 94 -14.56 -0.04 -4.77
N LEU A 95 -13.45 -0.78 -4.67
CA LEU A 95 -12.84 -1.13 -3.39
C LEU A 95 -12.44 0.15 -2.63
N LEU A 96 -11.69 1.04 -3.27
CA LEU A 96 -11.21 2.28 -2.63
C LEU A 96 -12.36 3.18 -2.19
N GLN A 97 -13.34 3.42 -3.05
CA GLN A 97 -14.53 4.22 -2.72
C GLN A 97 -15.37 3.60 -1.60
N SER A 98 -15.42 2.27 -1.51
CA SER A 98 -16.14 1.58 -0.44
C SER A 98 -15.35 1.64 0.88
N ALA A 99 -14.02 1.53 0.82
CA ALA A 99 -13.16 1.67 1.99
C ALA A 99 -13.27 3.07 2.61
N GLU A 100 -13.23 4.12 1.79
CA GLU A 100 -13.46 5.51 2.22
C GLU A 100 -14.82 5.68 2.89
N ARG A 101 -15.90 5.17 2.29
CA ARG A 101 -17.24 5.23 2.87
C ARG A 101 -17.33 4.52 4.22
N ILE A 102 -16.70 3.35 4.36
CA ILE A 102 -16.64 2.62 5.65
C ILE A 102 -15.87 3.46 6.68
N VAL A 103 -14.70 3.99 6.32
CA VAL A 103 -13.91 4.83 7.24
C VAL A 103 -14.74 6.03 7.70
N HIS A 104 -15.40 6.72 6.78
CA HIS A 104 -16.25 7.87 7.07
C HIS A 104 -17.45 7.51 7.96
N ALA A 105 -18.16 6.43 7.66
CA ALA A 105 -19.30 5.96 8.46
C ALA A 105 -18.92 5.63 9.92
N HIS A 106 -17.67 5.23 10.15
CA HIS A 106 -17.13 4.91 11.48
C HIS A 106 -16.37 6.07 12.15
N GLU A 107 -16.34 7.27 11.57
CA GLU A 107 -15.68 8.44 12.16
C GLU A 107 -16.26 8.79 13.53
N SER A 108 -17.58 8.87 13.64
CA SER A 108 -18.27 9.19 14.90
C SER A 108 -17.98 8.17 16.00
N ALA A 109 -17.92 6.88 15.66
CA ALA A 109 -17.54 5.82 16.59
C ALA A 109 -16.04 5.87 16.98
N SER A 110 -15.22 6.56 16.20
CA SER A 110 -13.79 6.77 16.46
C SER A 110 -13.52 8.04 17.27
N LYS A 111 -14.44 9.02 17.33
CA LYS A 111 -14.29 10.27 18.12
C LYS A 111 -13.95 10.03 19.61
N PRO A 112 -14.51 9.02 20.30
CA PRO A 112 -14.15 8.77 21.69
C PRO A 112 -12.67 8.35 21.87
N TRP A 113 -12.05 7.73 20.86
CA TRP A 113 -10.62 7.40 20.89
C TRP A 113 -9.74 8.64 20.79
N THR A 114 -10.08 9.58 19.90
CA THR A 114 -9.31 10.83 19.75
C THR A 114 -9.53 11.78 20.92
N ALA A 115 -10.67 11.68 21.61
CA ALA A 115 -10.94 12.39 22.86
C ALA A 115 -10.29 11.77 24.10
N ASN A 116 -9.78 10.54 24.03
CA ASN A 116 -9.09 9.91 25.16
C ASN A 116 -7.77 10.63 25.46
N ASP A 117 -7.56 11.01 26.73
CA ASP A 117 -6.41 11.81 27.13
C ASP A 117 -5.06 11.16 26.83
N LEU A 118 -4.92 9.84 27.01
CA LEU A 118 -3.68 9.14 26.69
C LEU A 118 -3.41 9.16 25.18
N VAL A 119 -4.43 8.84 24.38
CA VAL A 119 -4.32 8.85 22.90
C VAL A 119 -3.99 10.26 22.43
N ARG A 120 -4.69 11.29 22.92
CA ARG A 120 -4.42 12.69 22.59
C ARG A 120 -2.98 13.07 22.93
N ARG A 121 -2.50 12.79 24.16
CA ARG A 121 -1.10 13.07 24.54
C ARG A 121 -0.08 12.38 23.65
N LEU A 122 -0.31 11.12 23.28
CA LEU A 122 0.59 10.37 22.39
C LEU A 122 0.57 10.94 20.97
N THR A 123 -0.61 11.29 20.46
CA THR A 123 -0.78 11.96 19.16
C THR A 123 -0.07 13.31 19.14
N ASP A 124 -0.33 14.17 20.13
CA ASP A 124 0.26 15.50 20.26
C ASP A 124 1.79 15.41 20.33
N ARG A 125 2.32 14.46 21.12
CA ARG A 125 3.76 14.24 21.21
C ARG A 125 4.36 13.77 19.89
N ALA A 126 3.69 12.85 19.19
CA ALA A 126 4.15 12.40 17.86
C ALA A 126 4.15 13.57 16.87
N HIS A 127 3.11 14.41 16.88
CA HIS A 127 2.98 15.58 16.02
C HIS A 127 4.06 16.62 16.31
N GLU A 128 4.34 16.91 17.58
CA GLU A 128 5.39 17.84 18.01
C GLU A 128 6.78 17.39 17.51
N VAL A 129 7.10 16.11 17.70
CA VAL A 129 8.37 15.52 17.23
C VAL A 129 8.46 15.57 15.72
N LEU A 130 7.39 15.23 15.00
CA LEU A 130 7.39 15.27 13.53
C LEU A 130 7.51 16.70 12.99
N ARG A 131 6.81 17.68 13.56
CA ARG A 131 6.85 19.08 13.08
C ARG A 131 8.20 19.74 13.29
N SER A 132 8.95 19.32 14.31
CA SER A 132 10.31 19.79 14.59
C SER A 132 11.40 19.00 13.84
N ALA A 133 11.05 17.90 13.17
CA ALA A 133 12.00 17.07 12.46
C ALA A 133 12.54 17.77 11.20
N ARG A 134 13.86 17.67 10.99
CA ARG A 134 14.51 18.12 9.74
C ARG A 134 14.33 17.14 8.59
N ALA A 135 14.00 15.89 8.89
CA ALA A 135 13.67 14.84 7.94
C ALA A 135 12.87 13.76 8.67
N VAL A 136 12.03 13.02 7.94
CA VAL A 136 11.26 11.90 8.47
C VAL A 136 11.66 10.61 7.77
N ALA A 137 11.93 9.55 8.54
CA ALA A 137 12.22 8.22 8.01
C ALA A 137 11.06 7.26 8.33
N ILE A 138 10.49 6.61 7.30
CA ILE A 138 9.42 5.61 7.43
C ILE A 138 9.97 4.24 7.02
N THR A 139 10.08 3.37 8.00
CA THR A 139 10.68 2.05 7.81
C THR A 139 9.73 1.04 7.18
N GLY A 140 10.28 -0.09 6.75
CA GLY A 140 9.50 -1.27 6.33
C GLY A 140 8.75 -1.97 7.47
N GLY A 141 8.01 -3.03 7.11
CA GLY A 141 7.23 -3.84 8.04
C GLY A 141 5.99 -4.42 7.36
N HIS A 142 4.97 -4.77 8.15
CA HIS A 142 3.67 -5.16 7.63
C HIS A 142 2.90 -3.92 7.17
N VAL A 143 2.76 -3.72 5.85
CA VAL A 143 2.21 -2.48 5.27
C VAL A 143 0.82 -2.10 5.77
N ALA A 144 -0.09 -3.07 5.93
CA ALA A 144 -1.43 -2.79 6.48
C ALA A 144 -1.40 -2.28 7.93
N VAL A 145 -0.49 -2.78 8.76
CA VAL A 145 -0.33 -2.32 10.15
C VAL A 145 0.28 -0.93 10.15
N LEU A 146 1.33 -0.71 9.35
CA LEU A 146 1.98 0.60 9.21
C LEU A 146 0.97 1.66 8.79
N LEU A 147 0.24 1.45 7.69
CA LEU A 147 -0.79 2.35 7.20
C LEU A 147 -1.81 2.69 8.29
N ASN A 148 -2.35 1.66 8.93
CA ASN A 148 -3.38 1.79 9.94
C ASN A 148 -2.90 2.57 11.17
N ARG A 149 -1.65 2.39 11.60
CA ARG A 149 -1.07 3.09 12.75
C ARG A 149 -0.77 4.55 12.42
N LEU A 150 -0.21 4.83 11.25
CA LEU A 150 0.07 6.20 10.81
C LEU A 150 -1.22 7.02 10.69
N GLN A 151 -2.27 6.45 10.09
CA GLN A 151 -3.59 7.09 10.00
C GLN A 151 -4.26 7.25 11.38
N PHE A 152 -4.13 6.27 12.27
CA PHE A 152 -4.71 6.35 13.61
C PHE A 152 -4.18 7.56 14.40
N PHE A 153 -2.90 7.86 14.27
CA PHE A 153 -2.27 9.01 14.92
C PHE A 153 -2.28 10.28 14.04
N GLY A 154 -3.00 10.29 12.91
CA GLY A 154 -3.05 11.43 11.99
C GLY A 154 -1.68 11.82 11.40
N VAL A 155 -0.72 10.89 11.38
CA VAL A 155 0.63 11.15 10.88
C VAL A 155 0.62 11.39 9.38
N ASP A 156 -0.33 10.82 8.65
CA ASP A 156 -0.53 11.07 7.22
C ASP A 156 -0.77 12.54 6.90
N GLN A 157 -1.51 13.26 7.75
CA GLN A 157 -1.74 14.70 7.61
C GLN A 157 -0.45 15.50 7.84
N ILE A 158 0.27 15.17 8.91
CA ILE A 158 1.56 15.81 9.22
C ILE A 158 2.59 15.57 8.12
N LEU A 159 2.64 14.36 7.55
CA LEU A 159 3.55 14.06 6.45
C LEU A 159 3.24 14.89 5.20
N ARG A 160 1.96 15.19 4.91
CA ARG A 160 1.58 16.13 3.84
C ARG A 160 2.06 17.54 4.14
N GLU A 161 1.78 18.06 5.34
CA GLU A 161 2.26 19.39 5.78
C GLU A 161 3.78 19.51 5.65
N LEU A 162 4.52 18.49 6.09
CA LEU A 162 5.99 18.46 6.03
C LEU A 162 6.50 18.39 4.59
N HIS A 163 5.87 17.57 3.75
CA HIS A 163 6.23 17.44 2.33
C HIS A 163 6.00 18.74 1.57
N GLU A 164 4.86 19.41 1.78
CA GLU A 164 4.52 20.70 1.17
C GLU A 164 5.53 21.80 1.55
N ARG A 165 6.10 21.72 2.76
CA ARG A 165 7.17 22.62 3.23
C ARG A 165 8.57 22.23 2.73
N GLY A 166 8.71 21.17 1.93
CA GLY A 166 10.00 20.68 1.44
C GLY A 166 10.82 19.87 2.45
N THR A 167 10.20 19.37 3.52
CA THR A 167 10.90 18.50 4.49
C THR A 167 11.18 17.14 3.84
N PRO A 168 12.43 16.66 3.83
CA PRO A 168 12.76 15.34 3.30
C PRO A 168 12.02 14.20 4.01
N ILE A 169 11.41 13.31 3.23
CA ILE A 169 10.78 12.08 3.73
C ILE A 169 11.47 10.88 3.06
N LEU A 170 12.20 10.11 3.85
CA LEU A 170 12.86 8.88 3.40
C LEU A 170 11.96 7.69 3.75
N ALA A 171 11.77 6.77 2.81
CA ALA A 171 10.99 5.58 3.09
C ALA A 171 11.49 4.36 2.32
N TRP A 172 11.41 3.20 2.95
CA TRP A 172 11.81 1.94 2.32
C TRP A 172 10.80 0.83 2.59
N SER A 173 10.76 -0.15 1.67
CA SER A 173 9.87 -1.31 1.78
C SER A 173 8.40 -0.86 1.95
N ALA A 174 7.67 -1.36 2.95
CA ALA A 174 6.32 -0.92 3.24
C ALA A 174 6.17 0.61 3.38
N GLY A 175 7.20 1.30 3.89
CA GLY A 175 7.24 2.75 3.96
C GLY A 175 7.10 3.42 2.59
N SER A 176 7.82 2.94 1.58
CA SER A 176 7.74 3.54 0.24
C SER A 176 6.39 3.28 -0.42
N MET A 177 5.73 2.17 -0.07
CA MET A 177 4.38 1.84 -0.56
C MET A 177 3.33 2.77 0.06
N VAL A 178 3.40 3.09 1.36
CA VAL A 178 2.41 4.00 1.98
C VAL A 178 2.52 5.45 1.48
N LEU A 179 3.65 5.85 0.91
CA LEU A 179 3.81 7.19 0.33
C LEU A 179 3.12 7.35 -1.03
N THR A 180 2.78 6.27 -1.73
CA THR A 180 2.12 6.35 -3.05
C THR A 180 0.61 6.55 -2.94
N GLU A 181 -0.08 6.71 -4.06
CA GLU A 181 -1.55 6.79 -4.09
C GLU A 181 -2.22 5.43 -3.86
N ARG A 182 -1.55 4.34 -4.21
CA ARG A 182 -2.10 2.97 -4.23
C ARG A 182 -1.12 1.99 -3.62
N ILE A 183 -1.58 1.25 -2.61
CA ILE A 183 -0.78 0.20 -1.97
C ILE A 183 -1.17 -1.14 -2.55
N VAL A 184 -0.26 -1.75 -3.31
CA VAL A 184 -0.48 -3.05 -3.96
C VAL A 184 0.21 -4.14 -3.15
N LEU A 185 -0.52 -5.18 -2.77
CA LEU A 185 0.03 -6.44 -2.29
C LEU A 185 0.33 -7.32 -3.50
N TYR A 186 1.56 -7.82 -3.59
CA TYR A 186 1.98 -8.62 -4.72
C TYR A 186 2.90 -9.73 -4.23
N TYR A 187 2.60 -10.92 -4.70
CA TYR A 187 3.47 -12.06 -4.66
C TYR A 187 2.97 -13.03 -5.73
N ASP A 188 3.81 -13.37 -6.69
CA ASP A 188 3.44 -14.24 -7.80
C ASP A 188 3.34 -15.70 -7.39
N ASP A 189 4.21 -16.12 -6.45
CA ASP A 189 4.33 -17.48 -5.94
C ASP A 189 4.28 -17.51 -4.39
N PRO A 190 3.17 -17.07 -3.77
CA PRO A 190 3.01 -17.22 -2.34
C PRO A 190 2.95 -18.72 -1.97
N PRO A 191 3.38 -19.08 -0.74
CA PRO A 191 3.40 -20.47 -0.29
C PRO A 191 2.07 -21.25 -0.38
N ASP A 192 0.93 -20.55 -0.49
CA ASP A 192 -0.42 -21.12 -0.44
C ASP A 192 -1.12 -21.12 -1.82
N GLY A 193 -0.38 -20.99 -2.93
CA GLY A 193 -0.89 -21.14 -4.31
C GLY A 193 -0.43 -20.02 -5.27
N ALA A 194 -1.01 -19.96 -6.47
CA ALA A 194 -0.73 -18.86 -7.40
C ALA A 194 -1.27 -17.53 -6.83
N GLY A 195 -0.39 -16.54 -6.67
CA GLY A 195 -0.77 -15.25 -6.10
C GLY A 195 -1.21 -14.26 -7.16
N HIS A 196 -2.19 -13.45 -6.80
CA HIS A 196 -2.68 -12.35 -7.61
C HIS A 196 -2.30 -11.03 -6.94
N PRO A 197 -1.77 -10.04 -7.69
CA PRO A 197 -1.63 -8.69 -7.16
C PRO A 197 -2.99 -8.15 -6.70
N GLU A 198 -3.09 -7.74 -5.45
CA GLU A 198 -4.29 -7.20 -4.80
C GLU A 198 -4.05 -5.73 -4.43
N LEU A 199 -5.04 -4.88 -4.66
CA LEU A 199 -5.03 -3.54 -4.08
C LEU A 199 -5.41 -3.64 -2.60
N LEU A 200 -4.56 -3.14 -1.70
CA LEU A 200 -4.85 -3.11 -0.27
C LEU A 200 -5.79 -1.95 0.08
N ASP A 201 -5.34 -0.73 -0.25
CA ASP A 201 -5.96 0.54 0.09
C ASP A 201 -5.24 1.69 -0.63
N ARG A 202 -5.67 2.93 -0.37
CA ARG A 202 -4.90 4.13 -0.70
C ARG A 202 -3.71 4.29 0.24
N GLY A 203 -2.60 4.76 -0.32
CA GLY A 203 -1.54 5.37 0.49
C GLY A 203 -1.79 6.87 0.66
N PHE A 204 -0.77 7.58 1.12
CA PHE A 204 -0.83 9.01 1.39
C PHE A 204 -0.70 9.86 0.12
N GLY A 205 -0.38 9.28 -1.05
CA GLY A 205 -0.34 10.03 -2.30
C GLY A 205 0.64 11.22 -2.29
N LEU A 206 1.72 11.10 -1.51
CA LEU A 206 2.84 12.05 -1.52
C LEU A 206 3.70 11.83 -2.77
N SER A 207 3.82 10.59 -3.24
CA SER A 207 4.37 10.27 -4.56
C SER A 207 3.25 9.81 -5.49
N LYS A 208 2.83 10.70 -6.40
CA LYS A 208 1.71 10.48 -7.32
C LYS A 208 2.14 9.76 -8.60
N GLY A 209 1.22 9.04 -9.24
CA GLY A 209 1.47 8.42 -10.55
C GLY A 209 2.48 7.28 -10.50
N VAL A 210 2.72 6.66 -9.34
CA VAL A 210 3.66 5.55 -9.18
C VAL A 210 3.12 4.47 -8.26
N VAL A 211 3.42 3.21 -8.58
CA VAL A 211 3.24 2.04 -7.71
C VAL A 211 4.62 1.51 -7.36
N MET A 212 4.97 1.57 -6.07
CA MET A 212 6.25 1.08 -5.57
C MET A 212 6.16 -0.41 -5.24
N LEU A 213 7.09 -1.21 -5.78
CA LEU A 213 7.15 -2.66 -5.61
C LEU A 213 8.51 -3.08 -4.98
N PRO A 214 8.71 -2.87 -3.67
CA PRO A 214 9.90 -3.33 -2.95
C PRO A 214 10.18 -4.84 -3.03
N HIS A 215 11.46 -5.21 -3.10
CA HIS A 215 11.94 -6.58 -3.27
C HIS A 215 11.28 -7.29 -4.47
N ALA A 216 11.18 -6.60 -5.61
CA ALA A 216 10.42 -7.04 -6.78
C ALA A 216 10.87 -8.42 -7.27
N SER A 217 12.17 -8.63 -7.45
CA SER A 217 12.78 -9.88 -7.93
C SER A 217 12.46 -11.11 -7.06
N LYS A 218 12.15 -10.91 -5.78
CA LYS A 218 11.79 -11.98 -4.85
C LYS A 218 10.30 -12.30 -4.83
N ARG A 219 9.48 -11.39 -5.37
CA ARG A 219 8.02 -11.43 -5.26
C ARG A 219 7.33 -11.50 -6.62
N LEU A 220 8.01 -11.15 -7.69
CA LEU A 220 7.48 -11.07 -9.05
C LEU A 220 8.38 -11.88 -9.98
N ARG A 221 7.76 -12.55 -10.95
CA ARG A 221 8.46 -13.17 -12.09
C ARG A 221 8.74 -12.09 -13.12
N LEU A 222 9.84 -11.36 -12.93
CA LEU A 222 10.21 -10.23 -13.78
C LEU A 222 10.61 -10.63 -15.22
N ASP A 223 10.86 -11.92 -15.45
CA ASP A 223 11.11 -12.54 -16.75
C ASP A 223 9.82 -12.94 -17.49
N ASP A 224 8.68 -13.05 -16.78
CA ASP A 224 7.38 -13.34 -17.36
C ASP A 224 6.74 -12.07 -17.90
N LYS A 225 6.98 -11.80 -19.19
CA LYS A 225 6.43 -10.62 -19.90
C LYS A 225 4.91 -10.50 -19.77
N ARG A 226 4.16 -11.61 -19.75
CA ARG A 226 2.69 -11.56 -19.65
C ARG A 226 2.27 -11.07 -18.27
N ARG A 227 2.90 -11.55 -17.21
CA ARG A 227 2.61 -11.10 -15.83
C ARG A 227 3.03 -9.65 -15.62
N VAL A 228 4.23 -9.27 -16.08
CA VAL A 228 4.72 -7.89 -16.02
C VAL A 228 3.78 -6.94 -16.76
N GLY A 229 3.44 -7.28 -18.01
CA GLY A 229 2.60 -6.46 -18.87
C GLY A 229 1.20 -6.27 -18.30
N LEU A 230 0.59 -7.34 -17.78
CA LEU A 230 -0.71 -7.26 -17.11
C LEU A 230 -0.66 -6.35 -15.87
N LEU A 231 0.36 -6.52 -15.01
CA LEU A 231 0.52 -5.71 -13.81
C LEU A 231 0.67 -4.22 -14.15
N ALA A 232 1.58 -3.89 -15.07
CA ALA A 232 1.83 -2.52 -15.51
C ALA A 232 0.61 -1.91 -16.22
N THR A 233 -0.06 -2.68 -17.07
CA THR A 233 -1.27 -2.24 -17.76
C THR A 233 -2.40 -1.97 -16.77
N ARG A 234 -2.65 -2.85 -15.79
CA ARG A 234 -3.72 -2.66 -14.81
C ARG A 234 -3.59 -1.33 -14.06
N PHE A 235 -2.37 -0.98 -13.64
CA PHE A 235 -2.13 0.22 -12.83
C PHE A 235 -1.82 1.49 -13.64
N ALA A 236 -1.72 1.41 -14.97
CA ALA A 236 -1.59 2.59 -15.81
C ALA A 236 -2.74 3.60 -15.57
N PRO A 237 -2.47 4.92 -15.58
CA PRO A 237 -1.24 5.56 -16.02
C PRO A 237 -0.10 5.59 -14.98
N ALA A 238 -0.33 5.07 -13.76
CA ALA A 238 0.74 5.02 -12.76
C ALA A 238 1.85 4.06 -13.22
N VAL A 239 3.10 4.48 -13.07
CA VAL A 239 4.26 3.65 -13.42
C VAL A 239 4.56 2.65 -12.31
N CYS A 240 4.77 1.38 -12.66
CA CYS A 240 5.17 0.35 -11.71
C CYS A 240 6.70 0.32 -11.61
N ILE A 241 7.25 0.58 -10.42
CA ILE A 241 8.70 0.58 -10.17
C ILE A 241 9.06 -0.53 -9.18
N GLY A 242 9.86 -1.49 -9.63
CA GLY A 242 10.49 -2.51 -8.81
C GLY A 242 11.74 -1.97 -8.12
N LEU A 243 11.89 -2.27 -6.83
CA LEU A 243 13.03 -1.82 -6.03
C LEU A 243 13.71 -3.02 -5.37
N GLU A 244 15.02 -3.12 -5.52
CA GLU A 244 15.86 -4.10 -4.83
C GLU A 244 16.60 -3.48 -3.64
N ASN A 245 17.27 -4.32 -2.85
CA ASN A 245 18.12 -3.83 -1.78
C ASN A 245 19.22 -2.91 -2.36
N GLY A 246 19.41 -1.75 -1.76
CA GLY A 246 20.38 -0.75 -2.23
C GLY A 246 19.82 0.24 -3.26
N ALA A 247 18.56 0.09 -3.68
CA ALA A 247 17.87 1.10 -4.47
C ALA A 247 17.44 2.29 -3.61
N TRP A 248 17.62 3.49 -4.14
CA TRP A 248 16.88 4.67 -3.72
C TRP A 248 16.59 5.53 -4.94
N LEU A 249 15.43 6.17 -4.92
CA LEU A 249 14.92 6.88 -6.09
C LEU A 249 15.01 8.38 -5.88
N CYS A 250 15.44 9.07 -6.92
CA CYS A 250 15.23 10.49 -7.09
C CYS A 250 14.09 10.71 -8.09
N ARG A 251 13.32 11.77 -7.85
CA ARG A 251 12.23 12.17 -8.73
C ARG A 251 12.43 13.62 -9.13
N ASP A 252 12.45 13.85 -10.43
CA ASP A 252 12.48 15.16 -11.07
C ASP A 252 11.31 15.23 -12.05
N GLY A 253 10.30 16.05 -11.72
CA GLY A 253 9.00 16.04 -12.41
C GLY A 253 8.38 14.63 -12.41
N ASP A 254 8.16 14.06 -13.59
CA ASP A 254 7.63 12.70 -13.77
C ASP A 254 8.71 11.64 -14.03
N ARG A 255 9.97 12.04 -14.05
CA ARG A 255 11.10 11.14 -14.30
C ARG A 255 11.65 10.60 -12.97
N PHE A 256 11.81 9.29 -12.91
CA PHE A 256 12.50 8.61 -11.82
C PHE A 256 13.91 8.20 -12.25
N THR A 257 14.90 8.51 -11.40
CA THR A 257 16.28 8.04 -11.50
C THR A 257 16.62 7.19 -10.29
N ASN A 258 17.61 6.30 -10.45
CA ASN A 258 18.14 5.47 -9.38
C ASN A 258 19.46 6.09 -8.90
N GLY A 259 19.46 6.69 -7.71
CA GLY A 259 20.70 7.11 -7.07
C GLY A 259 21.41 5.97 -6.31
N GLY A 260 20.76 4.80 -6.21
CA GLY A 260 21.29 3.61 -5.58
C GLY A 260 22.28 2.85 -6.44
N ALA A 261 22.57 1.60 -6.06
CA ALA A 261 23.46 0.77 -6.86
C ALA A 261 22.90 0.51 -8.29
N PRO A 262 23.74 0.40 -9.32
CA PRO A 262 23.27 0.17 -10.69
C PRO A 262 22.37 -1.07 -10.81
N GLY A 263 21.22 -0.91 -11.48
CA GLY A 263 20.27 -2.00 -11.73
C GLY A 263 19.41 -2.43 -10.54
N THR A 264 19.51 -1.77 -9.37
CA THR A 264 18.64 -2.09 -8.23
C THR A 264 17.24 -1.51 -8.33
N ALA A 265 16.97 -0.61 -9.28
CA ALA A 265 15.63 -0.12 -9.56
C ALA A 265 15.26 -0.35 -11.03
N VAL A 266 14.04 -0.85 -11.25
CA VAL A 266 13.54 -1.20 -12.57
C VAL A 266 12.12 -0.67 -12.78
N ARG A 267 11.80 -0.26 -14.02
CA ARG A 267 10.47 0.09 -14.46
C ARG A 267 9.83 -1.09 -15.19
N LEU A 268 8.58 -1.37 -14.85
CA LEU A 268 7.75 -2.38 -15.51
C LEU A 268 6.85 -1.70 -16.54
N PHE A 269 6.81 -2.23 -17.76
CA PHE A 269 6.07 -1.65 -18.88
C PHE A 269 4.84 -2.49 -19.29
N PRO A 270 3.80 -1.85 -19.85
CA PRO A 270 2.59 -2.55 -20.33
C PRO A 270 2.84 -3.64 -21.37
N ASP A 271 3.91 -3.54 -22.15
CA ASP A 271 4.35 -4.54 -23.13
C ASP A 271 5.07 -5.75 -22.50
N GLY A 272 5.24 -5.75 -21.17
CA GLY A 272 5.93 -6.79 -20.44
C GLY A 272 7.43 -6.60 -20.30
N ASN A 273 8.00 -5.53 -20.86
CA ASN A 273 9.42 -5.25 -20.70
C ASN A 273 9.73 -4.72 -19.29
N VAL A 274 10.95 -5.00 -18.83
CA VAL A 274 11.50 -4.53 -17.57
C VAL A 274 12.81 -3.81 -17.89
N GLU A 275 12.86 -2.51 -17.63
CA GLU A 275 14.06 -1.71 -17.91
C GLU A 275 14.66 -1.17 -16.62
N ARG A 276 15.98 -1.07 -16.56
CA ARG A 276 16.67 -0.43 -15.43
C ARG A 276 16.40 1.06 -15.48
N LEU A 277 16.12 1.65 -14.31
CA LEU A 277 16.03 3.10 -14.24
C LEU A 277 17.42 3.72 -14.48
N PRO A 278 17.47 4.88 -15.17
CA PRO A 278 18.71 5.63 -15.37
C PRO A 278 19.36 5.95 -14.02
N GLN A 279 20.68 5.98 -13.99
CA GLN A 279 21.42 6.40 -12.79
C GLN A 279 21.23 7.91 -12.58
N GLU A 280 21.18 8.32 -11.32
CA GLU A 280 21.27 9.75 -11.00
C GLU A 280 22.69 10.24 -11.32
N GLU A 281 22.79 11.30 -12.12
CA GLU A 281 24.05 11.96 -12.40
C GLU A 281 24.43 12.79 -11.15
N SER A 282 25.63 12.56 -10.62
CA SER A 282 26.15 13.25 -9.42
C SER A 282 26.55 14.69 -9.68
#